data_AF-A0AAV2BIP9-F1
#
_entry.id   AF-A0AAV2BIP9-F1
#
_cell.length_a   1.000
_cell.length_b   1.000
_cell.length_c   1.000
_cell.angle_alpha   90.00
_cell.angle_beta   90.00
_cell.angle_gamma   90.00
#
_symmetry.space_group_name_H-M   'P 1'
#
loop_
_entity.id
_entity.type
_entity.pdbx_description
1 polymer ?
#
loop_
_entity_poly.entity_id
_entity_poly.type
_entity_poly.pdbx_seq_one_letter_code
_entity_poly.pdbx_strand_id
1 'polypeptide(L)'
;MMWVVGILFILVPSTVLGLECYVCDNQDSNYDKCIKSIMTCDIAEDRCLSEVRWGSTPYWDSTGKKQFYISKTCATERQCKASISAVSNRCDRIWYNDWECVECCHGDRCNYFVTLAGVNIKPQGIFYIFVTIAWLLVLMKVL
;
A
#
# COMPACT_ATOMS: atom_id res chain seq x y z
N MET A 1 -36.09 23.12 11.53
CA MET A 1 -35.31 23.23 10.26
C MET A 1 -33.94 22.53 10.33
N MET A 2 -33.21 22.59 11.46
CA MET A 2 -31.90 21.90 11.64
C MET A 2 -31.93 20.36 11.58
N TRP A 3 -33.01 19.72 12.02
CA TRP A 3 -33.12 18.25 12.05
C TRP A 3 -33.18 17.60 10.66
N VAL A 4 -33.73 18.31 9.67
CA VAL A 4 -33.83 17.83 8.28
C VAL A 4 -32.44 17.72 7.64
N VAL A 5 -31.52 18.62 8.00
CA VAL A 5 -30.12 18.61 7.54
C VAL A 5 -29.35 17.43 8.13
N GLY A 6 -29.60 17.09 9.40
CA GLY A 6 -29.00 15.93 10.07
C GLY A 6 -29.44 14.59 9.46
N ILE A 7 -30.72 14.46 9.09
CA ILE A 7 -31.26 13.26 8.44
C ILE A 7 -30.68 13.09 7.03
N LEU A 8 -30.46 14.19 6.29
CA LEU A 8 -29.86 14.14 4.96
C LEU A 8 -28.41 13.62 4.96
N PHE A 9 -27.65 13.89 6.03
CA PHE A 9 -26.26 13.44 6.17
C PHE A 9 -26.13 11.93 6.45
N ILE A 10 -27.16 11.30 7.04
CA ILE A 10 -27.20 9.87 7.38
C ILE A 10 -27.53 9.01 6.14
N LEU A 11 -28.18 9.60 5.14
CA LEU A 11 -28.62 8.90 3.91
C LEU A 11 -27.57 8.86 2.79
N VAL A 12 -26.35 9.35 3.03
CA VAL A 12 -25.27 9.20 2.04
C VAL A 12 -24.79 7.74 2.10
N PRO A 13 -25.05 6.90 1.09
CA PRO A 13 -24.47 5.57 1.07
C PRO A 13 -22.95 5.73 1.00
N SER A 14 -22.26 5.33 2.07
CA SER A 14 -20.82 5.15 2.03
C SER A 14 -20.54 3.97 1.10
N THR A 15 -20.20 4.25 -0.16
CA THR A 15 -19.68 3.22 -1.05
C THR A 15 -18.34 2.77 -0.48
N VAL A 16 -18.30 1.61 0.17
CA VAL A 16 -17.03 0.99 0.58
C VAL A 16 -16.49 0.29 -0.66
N LEU A 17 -15.54 0.95 -1.32
CA LEU A 17 -14.76 0.31 -2.38
C LEU A 17 -13.71 -0.58 -1.72
N GLY A 18 -13.50 -1.77 -2.27
CA GLY A 18 -12.39 -2.65 -1.86
C GLY A 18 -11.05 -2.03 -2.24
N LEU A 19 -10.00 -2.31 -1.46
CA LEU A 19 -8.66 -1.82 -1.71
C LEU A 19 -8.22 -2.19 -3.14
N GLU A 20 -7.71 -1.22 -3.90
CA GLU A 20 -7.09 -1.49 -5.20
C GLU A 20 -5.57 -1.41 -5.11
N CYS A 21 -4.85 -2.33 -5.75
CA CYS A 21 -3.39 -2.29 -5.83
C CYS A 21 -2.92 -2.46 -7.28
N TYR A 22 -1.74 -1.91 -7.60
CA TYR A 22 -1.04 -2.32 -8.81
C TYR A 22 -0.54 -3.76 -8.65
N VAL A 23 -0.67 -4.56 -9.70
CA VAL A 23 -0.25 -5.96 -9.72
C VAL A 23 0.64 -6.27 -10.92
N CYS A 24 1.74 -6.94 -10.69
CA CYS A 24 2.60 -7.45 -11.74
C CYS A 24 3.45 -8.59 -11.18
N ASP A 25 3.98 -9.43 -12.06
CA ASP A 25 4.79 -10.57 -11.65
C ASP A 25 6.07 -10.59 -12.48
N ASN A 26 7.20 -10.57 -11.79
CA ASN A 26 8.54 -10.78 -12.33
C ASN A 26 8.87 -9.89 -13.54
N GLN A 27 8.60 -8.59 -13.45
CA GLN A 27 8.88 -7.61 -14.50
C GLN A 27 10.28 -6.99 -14.32
N ASP A 28 10.94 -6.65 -15.41
CA ASP A 28 12.29 -6.07 -15.41
C ASP A 28 12.32 -4.56 -15.09
N SER A 29 11.15 -3.94 -15.00
CA SER A 29 11.02 -2.50 -14.80
C SER A 29 9.67 -2.12 -14.18
N ASN A 30 9.62 -0.94 -13.54
CA ASN A 30 8.38 -0.39 -12.98
C ASN A 30 7.60 0.43 -14.03
N TYR A 31 7.47 -0.13 -15.23
CA TYR A 31 6.70 0.45 -16.31
C TYR A 31 5.63 -0.54 -16.78
N ASP A 32 4.81 -0.08 -17.71
CA ASP A 32 3.77 -0.87 -18.36
C ASP A 32 2.91 -1.68 -17.38
N LYS A 33 3.08 -3.01 -17.32
CA LYS A 33 2.30 -3.90 -16.47
C LYS A 33 2.27 -3.44 -15.01
N CYS A 34 3.42 -3.07 -14.43
CA CYS A 34 3.54 -2.70 -13.01
C CYS A 34 2.91 -1.35 -12.62
N ILE A 35 2.46 -0.53 -13.59
CA ILE A 35 1.78 0.76 -13.33
C ILE A 35 0.44 0.89 -14.05
N LYS A 36 0.02 -0.13 -14.83
CA LYS A 36 -1.26 -0.14 -15.55
C LYS A 36 -2.19 -1.26 -15.10
N SER A 37 -1.65 -2.39 -14.65
CA SER A 37 -2.45 -3.53 -14.20
C SER A 37 -2.87 -3.29 -12.75
N ILE A 38 -4.18 -3.17 -12.54
CA ILE A 38 -4.80 -2.92 -11.25
C ILE A 38 -5.71 -4.09 -10.93
N MET A 39 -5.74 -4.49 -9.66
CA MET A 39 -6.65 -5.50 -9.14
C MET A 39 -7.32 -4.97 -7.88
N THR A 40 -8.62 -5.24 -7.74
CA THR A 40 -9.34 -5.09 -6.48
C THR A 40 -8.96 -6.29 -5.58
N CYS A 41 -8.43 -6.00 -4.41
CA CYS A 41 -7.96 -6.99 -3.46
C CYS A 41 -9.11 -7.77 -2.81
N ASP A 42 -8.81 -8.97 -2.31
CA ASP A 42 -9.76 -9.75 -1.52
C ASP A 42 -10.09 -9.02 -0.20
N ILE A 43 -11.23 -9.36 0.41
CA ILE A 43 -11.76 -8.78 1.64
C ILE A 43 -10.74 -8.90 2.80
N ALA A 44 -9.92 -9.94 2.79
CA ALA A 44 -8.89 -10.15 3.82
C ALA A 44 -7.59 -9.37 3.54
N GLU A 45 -7.36 -8.91 2.31
CA GLU A 45 -6.13 -8.27 1.87
C GLU A 45 -6.19 -6.75 2.06
N ASP A 46 -5.51 -6.27 3.09
CA ASP A 46 -5.56 -4.88 3.55
C ASP A 46 -4.29 -4.07 3.24
N ARG A 47 -3.37 -4.62 2.43
CA ARG A 47 -2.11 -4.00 2.05
C ARG A 47 -1.81 -4.23 0.57
N CYS A 48 -1.12 -3.26 -0.03
CA CYS A 48 -0.41 -3.48 -1.28
C CYS A 48 1.04 -3.83 -0.97
N LEU A 49 1.55 -4.91 -1.55
CA LEU A 49 2.93 -5.38 -1.41
C LEU A 49 3.69 -5.16 -2.71
N SER A 50 4.91 -4.67 -2.61
CA SER A 50 5.88 -4.57 -3.71
C SER A 50 7.18 -5.28 -3.32
N GLU A 51 7.68 -6.09 -4.23
CA GLU A 51 8.99 -6.74 -4.14
C GLU A 51 9.87 -6.24 -5.30
N VAL A 52 11.13 -5.96 -5.00
CA VAL A 52 12.17 -5.72 -6.00
C VAL A 52 13.41 -6.50 -5.65
N ARG A 53 13.91 -7.23 -6.65
CA ARG A 53 15.17 -7.96 -6.61
C ARG A 53 16.11 -7.39 -7.66
N TRP A 54 17.38 -7.28 -7.31
CA TRP A 54 18.45 -6.95 -8.23
C TRP A 54 19.47 -8.08 -8.21
N GLY A 55 19.71 -8.71 -9.36
CA GLY A 55 20.65 -9.83 -9.45
C GLY A 55 20.64 -10.56 -10.78
N SER A 56 21.41 -11.65 -10.83
CA SER A 56 21.74 -12.37 -12.08
C SER A 56 20.91 -13.65 -12.28
N THR A 57 19.58 -13.56 -12.41
CA THR A 57 18.66 -14.70 -12.71
C THR A 57 18.72 -15.84 -11.65
N PRO A 58 17.88 -16.91 -11.68
CA PRO A 58 17.74 -17.79 -10.52
C PRO A 58 18.95 -18.70 -10.22
N TYR A 59 19.98 -18.71 -11.07
CA TYR A 59 21.24 -19.40 -10.82
C TYR A 59 22.39 -18.40 -10.87
N TRP A 60 23.28 -18.48 -9.88
CA TRP A 60 24.52 -17.70 -9.86
C TRP A 60 25.30 -17.92 -11.16
N ASP A 61 25.60 -16.84 -11.87
CA ASP A 61 26.47 -16.80 -13.04
C ASP A 61 27.40 -15.60 -12.90
N SER A 62 28.71 -15.86 -12.88
CA SER A 62 29.77 -14.82 -12.82
C SER A 62 29.71 -13.82 -13.98
N THR A 63 28.99 -14.17 -15.04
CA THR A 63 28.85 -13.42 -16.29
C THR A 63 27.40 -12.94 -16.51
N GLY A 64 26.47 -13.32 -15.64
CA GLY A 64 25.06 -13.02 -15.78
C GLY A 64 24.78 -11.52 -15.63
N LYS A 65 24.13 -10.92 -16.64
CA LYS A 65 23.72 -9.51 -16.57
C LYS A 65 22.74 -9.33 -15.41
N LYS A 66 23.09 -8.44 -14.48
CA LYS A 66 22.19 -8.01 -13.41
C LYS A 66 21.03 -7.22 -14.01
N GLN A 67 19.84 -7.51 -13.53
CA GLN A 67 18.60 -6.80 -13.89
C GLN A 67 17.66 -6.76 -12.69
N PHE A 68 16.60 -5.96 -12.81
CA PHE A 68 15.54 -5.95 -11.82
C PHE A 68 14.57 -7.10 -12.04
N TYR A 69 13.94 -7.53 -10.96
CA TYR A 69 12.75 -8.37 -10.97
C TYR A 69 11.77 -7.75 -9.98
N ILE A 70 10.63 -7.31 -10.50
CA ILE A 70 9.62 -6.53 -9.77
C ILE A 70 8.32 -7.30 -9.79
N SER A 71 7.78 -7.54 -8.59
CA SER A 71 6.45 -8.12 -8.39
C SER A 71 5.64 -7.23 -7.47
N LYS A 72 4.34 -7.13 -7.75
CA LYS A 72 3.38 -6.36 -6.95
C LYS A 72 2.11 -7.16 -6.77
N THR A 73 1.57 -7.18 -5.55
CA THR A 73 0.44 -8.03 -5.20
C THR A 73 -0.44 -7.36 -4.15
N CYS A 74 -1.71 -7.77 -4.06
CA CYS A 74 -2.50 -7.59 -2.85
C CYS A 74 -1.99 -8.52 -1.75
N ALA A 75 -2.02 -8.08 -0.50
CA ALA A 75 -1.52 -8.86 0.62
C ALA A 75 -2.26 -8.51 1.91
N THR A 76 -2.20 -9.44 2.86
CA THR A 76 -2.56 -9.20 4.27
C THR A 76 -1.39 -8.57 5.02
N GLU A 77 -1.67 -7.83 6.10
CA GLU A 77 -0.63 -7.32 7.01
C GLU A 77 0.33 -8.42 7.50
N ARG A 78 -0.18 -9.64 7.73
CA ARG A 78 0.64 -10.79 8.12
C ARG A 78 1.63 -11.19 7.03
N GLN A 79 1.17 -11.30 5.77
CA GLN A 79 2.05 -11.60 4.63
C GLN A 79 3.10 -10.51 4.43
N CYS A 80 2.71 -9.25 4.58
CA CYS A 80 3.64 -8.12 4.53
C CYS A 80 4.77 -8.24 5.56
N LYS A 81 4.43 -8.42 6.84
CA LYS A 81 5.44 -8.57 7.90
C LYS A 81 6.34 -9.78 7.67
N ALA A 82 5.78 -10.90 7.24
CA ALA A 82 6.55 -12.11 6.93
C ALA A 82 7.54 -11.87 5.78
N SER A 83 7.08 -11.26 4.68
CA SER A 83 7.90 -11.01 3.48
C SER A 83 9.01 -10.00 3.76
N ILE A 84 8.70 -8.91 4.48
CA ILE A 84 9.70 -7.92 4.92
C ILE A 84 10.76 -8.60 5.81
N SER A 85 10.32 -9.39 6.80
CA SER A 85 11.24 -10.08 7.70
C SER A 85 12.16 -11.05 6.97
N ALA A 86 11.65 -11.76 5.96
CA ALA A 86 12.40 -12.77 5.19
C ALA A 86 13.58 -12.19 4.39
N VAL A 87 13.52 -10.90 4.05
CA VAL A 87 14.52 -10.25 3.17
C VAL A 87 15.20 -9.04 3.81
N SER A 88 14.83 -8.69 5.05
CA SER A 88 15.31 -7.48 5.74
C SER A 88 16.83 -7.34 5.79
N ASN A 89 17.58 -8.44 5.85
CA ASN A 89 19.04 -8.47 5.84
C ASN A 89 19.67 -8.37 4.44
N ARG A 90 18.87 -8.44 3.37
CA ARG A 90 19.30 -8.39 1.96
C ARG A 90 18.84 -7.13 1.24
N CYS A 91 18.25 -6.16 1.94
CA CYS A 91 17.80 -4.89 1.37
C CYS A 91 18.85 -3.77 1.55
N ASP A 92 20.06 -3.97 1.04
CA ASP A 92 21.14 -2.95 1.11
C ASP A 92 21.14 -1.96 -0.07
N ARG A 93 20.51 -2.34 -1.19
CA ARG A 93 20.45 -1.59 -2.46
C ARG A 93 21.83 -1.28 -3.05
N ILE A 94 22.83 -2.09 -2.76
CA ILE A 94 24.20 -1.95 -3.27
C ILE A 94 24.27 -2.54 -4.69
N TRP A 95 24.53 -1.70 -5.69
CA TRP A 95 24.42 -2.06 -7.12
C TRP A 95 25.29 -3.25 -7.58
N TYR A 96 26.42 -3.53 -6.93
CA TYR A 96 27.28 -4.66 -7.30
C TYR A 96 26.93 -5.96 -6.58
N ASN A 97 26.22 -5.89 -5.46
CA ASN A 97 25.72 -7.06 -4.74
C ASN A 97 24.34 -7.46 -5.27
N ASP A 98 23.94 -8.69 -4.98
CA ASP A 98 22.54 -9.09 -5.13
C ASP A 98 21.77 -8.62 -3.90
N TRP A 99 20.63 -8.00 -4.13
CA TRP A 99 19.79 -7.48 -3.05
C TRP A 99 18.31 -7.65 -3.37
N GLU A 100 17.52 -7.65 -2.31
CA GLU A 100 16.08 -7.89 -2.36
C GLU A 100 15.41 -7.03 -1.30
N CYS A 101 14.41 -6.26 -1.70
CA CYS A 101 13.62 -5.41 -0.83
C CYS A 101 12.14 -5.72 -1.02
N VAL A 102 11.42 -5.79 0.10
CA VAL A 102 9.96 -5.85 0.13
C VAL A 102 9.45 -4.64 0.89
N GLU A 103 8.41 -4.02 0.36
CA GLU A 103 7.71 -2.91 1.00
C GLU A 103 6.20 -3.09 0.91
N CYS A 104 5.49 -2.63 1.94
CA CYS A 104 4.04 -2.62 1.96
C CYS A 104 3.49 -1.25 2.32
N CYS A 105 2.36 -0.91 1.71
CA CYS A 105 1.64 0.32 1.96
C CYS A 105 0.14 0.05 2.13
N HIS A 106 -0.59 1.05 2.62
CA HIS A 106 -2.04 1.00 2.80
C HIS A 106 -2.70 2.18 2.07
N GLY A 107 -3.81 1.93 1.41
CA GLY A 107 -4.55 2.88 0.59
C GLY A 107 -4.53 2.53 -0.90
N ASP A 108 -5.53 3.00 -1.63
CA ASP A 108 -5.71 2.65 -3.04
C ASP A 108 -4.49 3.04 -3.88
N ARG A 109 -3.98 2.05 -4.61
CA ARG A 109 -2.90 2.16 -5.59
C ARG A 109 -1.64 2.80 -5.00
N CYS A 110 -1.43 2.65 -3.69
CA CYS A 110 -0.31 3.25 -2.97
C CYS A 110 1.05 2.73 -3.47
N ASN A 111 1.09 1.53 -4.05
CA ASN A 111 2.29 0.87 -4.54
C ASN A 111 2.66 1.24 -6.00
N TYR A 112 2.38 2.48 -6.42
CA TYR A 112 2.79 2.98 -7.75
C TYR A 112 4.30 2.85 -7.97
N PHE A 113 5.08 3.28 -6.97
CA PHE A 113 6.52 3.04 -6.92
C PHE A 113 6.80 1.68 -6.26
N VAL A 114 7.89 1.01 -6.67
CA VAL A 114 8.24 -0.30 -6.12
C VAL A 114 8.69 -0.21 -4.67
N THR A 115 9.40 0.86 -4.31
CA THR A 115 9.73 1.17 -2.92
C THR A 115 9.57 2.66 -2.69
N LEU A 116 8.94 3.08 -1.60
CA LEU A 116 8.85 4.46 -1.19
C LEU A 116 10.03 4.74 -0.26
N ALA A 117 10.86 5.71 -0.60
CA ALA A 117 11.92 6.15 0.30
C ALA A 117 11.30 6.84 1.54
N GLY A 118 10.96 6.06 2.57
CA GLY A 118 10.78 6.52 3.94
C GLY A 118 9.57 7.39 4.27
N VAL A 119 8.49 7.39 3.46
CA VAL A 119 7.31 8.22 3.78
C VAL A 119 6.40 7.52 4.78
N ASN A 120 6.64 7.74 6.07
CA ASN A 120 5.71 7.35 7.13
C ASN A 120 4.55 8.35 7.20
N ILE A 121 3.50 8.13 6.40
CA ILE A 121 2.28 8.94 6.50
C ILE A 121 1.53 8.52 7.76
N LYS A 122 1.72 9.26 8.86
CA LYS A 122 0.94 9.04 10.09
C LYS A 122 -0.53 9.38 9.81
N PRO A 123 -1.48 8.48 10.11
CA PRO A 123 -2.89 8.76 9.90
C PRO A 123 -3.34 9.89 10.84
N GLN A 124 -3.87 10.96 10.27
CA GLN A 124 -4.34 12.15 11.00
C GLN A 124 -5.76 11.96 11.59
N GLY A 125 -6.14 10.71 11.92
CA GLY A 125 -7.51 10.35 12.30
C GLY A 125 -8.00 11.00 13.61
N ILE A 126 -7.07 11.34 14.50
CA ILE A 126 -7.39 11.94 15.81
C ILE A 126 -8.07 13.31 15.65
N PHE A 127 -7.67 14.11 14.67
CA PHE A 127 -8.26 15.43 14.43
C PHE A 127 -9.73 15.34 14.04
N TYR A 128 -10.08 14.39 13.16
CA TYR A 128 -11.46 14.19 12.71
C TYR A 128 -12.38 13.71 13.85
N ILE A 129 -11.87 12.87 14.77
CA ILE A 129 -12.62 12.44 15.96
C ILE A 129 -12.90 13.63 16.89
N PHE A 130 -11.92 14.49 17.16
CA PHE A 130 -12.15 15.67 18.00
C PHE A 130 -13.13 16.67 17.41
N VAL A 131 -13.08 16.90 16.10
CA VAL A 131 -14.02 17.80 15.40
C VAL A 131 -15.46 17.27 15.50
N THR A 132 -15.67 15.97 15.29
CA THR A 132 -17.00 15.36 15.39
C THR A 132 -17.57 15.40 16.81
N ILE A 133 -16.76 15.11 17.84
CA ILE A 133 -17.17 15.20 19.25
C ILE A 133 -17.52 16.65 19.62
N ALA A 134 -16.70 17.63 19.21
CA ALA A 134 -16.97 19.04 19.47
C ALA A 134 -18.29 19.50 18.82
N TRP A 135 -18.56 19.05 17.59
CA TRP A 135 -19.81 19.34 16.89
C TRP A 135 -21.04 18.74 17.60
N LEU A 136 -20.94 17.50 18.07
CA LEU A 136 -22.00 16.84 18.84
C LEU A 136 -22.29 17.56 20.17
N LEU A 137 -21.25 18.02 20.87
CA LEU A 137 -21.41 18.77 22.12
C LEU A 137 -22.06 20.15 21.90
N VAL A 138 -21.79 20.81 20.77
CA VAL A 138 -22.49 22.04 20.39
C VAL A 138 -23.96 21.77 20.07
N LEU A 139 -24.27 20.70 19.34
CA LEU A 139 -25.65 20.29 19.07
C LEU A 139 -26.44 20.00 20.35
N MET A 140 -25.85 19.32 21.33
CA MET A 140 -26.49 19.02 22.61
C MET A 140 -26.76 20.25 23.49
N LYS A 141 -26.07 21.38 23.26
CA LYS A 141 -26.29 22.64 24.00
C LYS A 141 -27.33 23.56 23.35
N VAL A 142 -27.66 23.33 22.08
CA VAL A 142 -28.63 24.14 21.32
C VAL A 142 -30.04 23.51 21.33
N LEU A 143 -30.15 22.27 21.82
CA LEU A 143 -31.40 21.55 22.04
C LEU A 143 -32.01 21.84 23.42
#